data_AF-A0A813J987-F1
#
_entry.id   AF-A0A813J987-F1
#
_cell.length_a   1.000
_cell.length_b   1.000
_cell.length_c   1.000
_cell.angle_alpha   90.00
_cell.angle_beta   90.00
_cell.angle_gamma   90.00
#
_symmetry.space_group_name_H-M   'P 1'
#
loop_
_entity.id
_entity.type
_entity.pdbx_description
1 polymer ?
#
loop_
_entity_poly.entity_id
_entity_poly.type
_entity_poly.pdbx_seq_one_letter_code
_entity_poly.pdbx_strand_id
1 'polypeptide(L)'
;ACTLRGPREAAGWSLSFSSSDGKVQLRAEPGFNQPSLEQVGHIAGKSLSVPLDQAALGGIDVLHEAMRPLTEEEFELAAHAARASGPQEAPRREKPKALFVIAPSGGGKTTVLRTHAARFDMNPAEAVLIDSAVFRDFHAQYKAFVDNGLSNQGIWFRAWPAAKDVLVKAKKRILVAASEAKKDLLISDTGSDAQKLADAIVKLK
;
A
#
# COMPACT_ATOMS: atom_id res chain seq x y z
N ALA A 1 -19.26 -2.22 -9.92
CA ALA A 1 -18.88 -2.24 -8.50
C ALA A 1 -19.13 -3.62 -7.92
N CYS A 2 -18.21 -4.17 -7.14
CA CYS A 2 -18.45 -5.35 -6.31
C CYS A 2 -18.33 -4.94 -4.86
N THR A 3 -19.42 -5.05 -4.13
CA THR A 3 -19.44 -4.85 -2.68
C THR A 3 -19.89 -6.17 -2.10
N LEU A 4 -19.09 -6.73 -1.18
CA LEU A 4 -19.53 -7.86 -0.39
C LEU A 4 -20.59 -7.32 0.59
N ARG A 5 -21.88 -7.45 0.25
CA ARG A 5 -22.99 -7.17 1.17
C ARG A 5 -23.35 -8.47 1.88
N GLY A 6 -22.78 -8.69 3.06
CA GLY A 6 -23.36 -9.59 4.05
C GLY A 6 -24.27 -8.79 5.00
N PRO A 7 -25.35 -9.37 5.54
CA PRO A 7 -26.09 -8.74 6.63
C PRO A 7 -25.13 -8.36 7.77
N ARG A 8 -25.36 -7.20 8.41
CA ARG A 8 -24.48 -6.59 9.43
C ARG A 8 -24.36 -7.41 10.74
N GLU A 9 -24.92 -8.61 10.78
CA GLU A 9 -24.85 -9.53 11.91
C GLU A 9 -24.10 -10.79 11.45
N ALA A 10 -22.83 -10.87 11.81
CA ALA A 10 -21.95 -12.00 11.49
C ALA A 10 -22.23 -13.22 12.39
N ALA A 11 -23.46 -13.73 12.35
CA ALA A 11 -23.84 -15.00 12.97
C ALA A 11 -24.44 -15.90 11.87
N GLY A 12 -23.79 -17.02 11.56
CA GLY A 12 -24.25 -17.98 10.53
C GLY A 12 -23.19 -18.41 9.50
N TRP A 13 -21.92 -18.04 9.70
CA TRP A 13 -20.82 -18.43 8.82
C TRP A 13 -19.66 -18.98 9.62
N SER A 14 -19.17 -20.16 9.24
CA SER A 14 -17.98 -20.76 9.82
C SER A 14 -16.89 -20.96 8.77
N LEU A 15 -15.64 -20.75 9.18
CA LEU A 15 -14.47 -21.06 8.37
C LEU A 15 -14.08 -22.51 8.65
N SER A 16 -14.17 -23.36 7.64
CA SER A 16 -13.69 -24.74 7.73
C SER A 16 -12.42 -24.90 6.91
N PHE A 17 -11.40 -25.52 7.52
CA PHE A 17 -10.15 -25.85 6.87
C PHE A 17 -10.23 -27.28 6.32
N SER A 18 -10.02 -27.44 5.02
CA SER A 18 -9.97 -28.76 4.39
C SER A 18 -8.56 -29.33 4.48
N SER A 19 -8.40 -30.44 5.19
CA SER A 19 -7.09 -31.07 5.42
C SER A 19 -6.52 -31.77 4.19
N SER A 20 -7.33 -32.07 3.18
CA SER A 20 -6.90 -32.78 1.96
C SER A 20 -6.28 -31.86 0.90
N ASP A 21 -6.66 -30.59 0.86
CA ASP A 21 -6.20 -29.62 -0.15
C ASP A 21 -5.73 -28.28 0.43
N GLY A 22 -5.71 -28.15 1.76
CA GLY A 22 -5.22 -26.98 2.48
C GLY A 22 -6.07 -25.72 2.28
N LYS A 23 -7.28 -25.84 1.71
CA LYS A 23 -8.13 -24.70 1.39
C LYS A 23 -9.00 -24.30 2.57
N VAL A 24 -9.10 -22.99 2.79
CA VAL A 24 -10.06 -22.38 3.70
C VAL A 24 -11.37 -22.20 2.94
N GLN A 25 -12.43 -22.88 3.38
CA GLN A 25 -13.76 -22.76 2.82
C GLN A 25 -14.66 -21.98 3.78
N LEU A 26 -15.33 -20.95 3.27
CA LEU A 26 -16.46 -20.32 3.96
C LEU A 26 -17.67 -21.23 3.78
N ARG A 27 -18.18 -21.80 4.87
CA ARG A 27 -19.41 -22.58 4.87
C ARG A 27 -20.55 -21.75 5.45
N ALA A 28 -21.64 -21.70 4.71
CA ALA A 28 -22.93 -21.25 5.23
C ALA A 28 -23.38 -22.24 6.31
N GLU A 29 -23.83 -21.75 7.45
CA GLU A 29 -24.64 -22.58 8.33
C GLU A 29 -25.97 -22.92 7.64
N PRO A 30 -26.57 -24.09 7.94
CA PRO A 30 -27.85 -24.48 7.36
C PRO A 30 -28.90 -23.37 7.53
N GLY A 31 -29.48 -22.91 6.42
CA GLY A 31 -30.47 -21.82 6.41
C GLY A 31 -29.94 -20.46 5.95
N PHE A 32 -28.63 -20.32 5.70
CA PHE A 32 -28.04 -19.10 5.13
C PHE A 32 -27.74 -19.26 3.64
N ASN A 33 -28.13 -18.25 2.84
CA ASN A 33 -27.84 -18.22 1.40
C ASN A 33 -26.36 -17.89 1.17
N GLN A 34 -25.71 -18.63 0.27
CA GLN A 34 -24.34 -18.35 -0.20
C GLN A 34 -24.19 -16.86 -0.57
N PRO A 35 -23.13 -16.15 -0.13
CA PRO A 35 -22.96 -14.76 -0.52
C PRO A 35 -22.76 -14.68 -2.04
N SER A 36 -23.66 -13.98 -2.72
CA SER A 36 -23.51 -13.66 -4.14
C SER A 36 -22.75 -12.34 -4.30
N LEU A 37 -21.72 -12.35 -5.15
CA LEU A 37 -21.15 -11.11 -5.66
C LEU A 37 -22.09 -10.59 -6.75
N GLU A 38 -22.89 -9.57 -6.43
CA GLU A 38 -23.77 -8.96 -7.42
C GLU A 38 -23.03 -7.87 -8.20
N GLN A 39 -23.08 -7.98 -9.53
CA GLN A 39 -22.63 -6.92 -10.42
C GLN A 39 -23.66 -5.80 -10.42
N VAL A 40 -23.33 -4.66 -9.82
CA VAL A 40 -24.24 -3.51 -9.63
C VAL A 40 -24.50 -2.71 -10.94
N GLY A 41 -23.96 -3.17 -12.08
CA GLY A 41 -24.21 -2.56 -13.39
C GLY A 41 -23.34 -3.11 -14.52
N HIS A 42 -23.87 -3.10 -15.74
CA HIS A 42 -23.17 -3.52 -16.97
C HIS A 42 -22.74 -2.29 -17.78
N ILE A 43 -21.45 -2.17 -18.04
CA ILE A 43 -20.85 -1.13 -18.88
C ILE A 43 -20.33 -1.81 -20.16
N ALA A 44 -20.96 -1.50 -21.29
CA ALA A 44 -20.61 -2.09 -22.58
C ALA A 44 -19.11 -1.91 -22.89
N GLY A 45 -18.42 -3.02 -23.17
CA GLY A 45 -16.99 -3.06 -23.48
C GLY A 45 -16.02 -2.88 -22.28
N LYS A 46 -16.54 -2.72 -21.06
CA LYS A 46 -15.72 -2.52 -19.85
C LYS A 46 -16.05 -3.45 -18.68
N SER A 47 -17.21 -4.09 -18.70
CA SER A 47 -17.56 -5.11 -17.71
C SER A 47 -16.89 -6.44 -18.04
N LEU A 48 -16.57 -7.21 -16.99
CA LEU A 48 -16.20 -8.62 -17.13
C LEU A 48 -17.29 -9.34 -17.95
N SER A 49 -16.88 -10.05 -19.00
CA SER A 49 -17.78 -10.83 -19.85
C SER A 49 -18.19 -12.17 -19.23
N VAL A 50 -17.63 -12.50 -18.07
CA VAL A 50 -17.91 -13.72 -17.33
C VAL A 50 -18.50 -13.38 -15.95
N PRO A 51 -19.40 -14.24 -15.44
CA PRO A 51 -19.94 -14.09 -14.09
C PRO A 51 -18.84 -13.94 -13.03
N LEU A 52 -19.04 -13.04 -12.08
CA LEU A 52 -18.03 -12.64 -11.09
C LEU A 52 -17.71 -13.76 -10.09
N ASP A 53 -18.67 -14.63 -9.85
CA ASP A 53 -18.53 -15.90 -9.17
C ASP A 53 -17.59 -16.85 -9.94
N GLN A 54 -17.62 -16.92 -11.28
CA GLN A 54 -16.63 -17.71 -12.03
C GLN A 54 -15.21 -17.11 -12.01
N ALA A 55 -15.09 -15.78 -12.01
CA ALA A 55 -13.80 -15.08 -11.95
C ALA A 55 -13.20 -15.05 -10.53
N ALA A 56 -14.03 -15.00 -9.49
CA ALA A 56 -13.62 -14.95 -8.08
C ALA A 56 -13.60 -16.31 -7.38
N LEU A 57 -14.48 -17.26 -7.76
CA LEU A 57 -14.55 -18.62 -7.19
C LEU A 57 -13.65 -19.63 -7.89
N GLY A 58 -12.89 -19.23 -8.92
CA GLY A 58 -11.79 -20.04 -9.43
C GLY A 58 -10.67 -20.28 -8.41
N GLY A 59 -10.68 -19.57 -7.27
CA GLY A 59 -9.75 -19.80 -6.16
C GLY A 59 -8.29 -19.46 -6.47
N ILE A 60 -8.02 -18.84 -7.62
CA ILE A 60 -6.69 -18.35 -7.97
C ILE A 60 -6.58 -16.96 -7.34
N ASP A 61 -6.13 -16.91 -6.08
CA ASP A 61 -5.53 -15.69 -5.55
C ASP A 61 -4.31 -15.39 -6.42
N VAL A 62 -4.46 -14.58 -7.47
CA VAL A 62 -3.35 -14.17 -8.35
C VAL A 62 -2.29 -13.35 -7.58
N LEU A 63 -2.55 -13.03 -6.31
CA LEU A 63 -1.69 -12.33 -5.38
C LEU A 63 -1.31 -13.19 -4.15
N HIS A 64 -1.33 -14.52 -4.29
CA HIS A 64 -0.82 -15.44 -3.25
C HIS A 64 0.68 -15.27 -3.02
N GLU A 65 1.42 -14.82 -4.02
CA GLU A 65 2.84 -14.49 -3.93
C GLU A 65 3.06 -12.99 -3.71
N ALA A 66 4.22 -12.66 -3.13
CA ALA A 66 4.67 -11.28 -3.09
C ALA A 66 4.83 -10.73 -4.51
N MET A 67 4.48 -9.46 -4.72
CA MET A 67 4.78 -8.78 -5.98
C MET A 67 6.29 -8.75 -6.21
N ARG A 68 6.71 -8.65 -7.47
CA ARG A 68 8.14 -8.52 -7.78
C ARG A 68 8.73 -7.27 -7.12
N PRO A 69 10.05 -7.21 -6.85
CA PRO A 69 10.70 -5.96 -6.51
C PRO A 69 10.50 -4.88 -7.59
N LEU A 70 10.63 -3.61 -7.21
CA LEU A 70 10.76 -2.54 -8.21
C LEU A 70 11.98 -2.85 -9.10
N THR A 71 11.81 -2.63 -10.40
CA THR A 71 12.96 -2.52 -11.32
C THR A 71 13.80 -1.31 -10.94
N GLU A 72 15.04 -1.24 -11.43
CA GLU A 72 15.89 -0.09 -11.14
C GLU A 72 15.31 1.20 -11.70
N GLU A 73 14.72 1.17 -12.89
CA GLU A 73 14.03 2.32 -13.49
C GLU A 73 12.87 2.82 -12.62
N GLU A 74 11.97 1.92 -12.17
CA GLU A 74 10.87 2.29 -11.26
C GLU A 74 11.40 2.85 -9.94
N PHE A 75 12.51 2.30 -9.43
CA PHE A 75 13.14 2.78 -8.21
C PHE A 75 13.76 4.18 -8.40
N GLU A 76 14.45 4.44 -9.51
CA GLU A 76 15.03 5.74 -9.84
C GLU A 76 13.96 6.81 -9.99
N LEU A 77 12.84 6.49 -10.64
CA LEU A 77 11.69 7.39 -10.75
C LEU A 77 11.08 7.69 -9.37
N ALA A 78 10.91 6.66 -8.53
CA ALA A 78 10.45 6.84 -7.16
C ALA A 78 11.44 7.67 -6.32
N ALA A 79 12.74 7.49 -6.50
CA ALA A 79 13.79 8.25 -5.82
C ALA A 79 13.80 9.71 -6.24
N HIS A 80 13.62 9.99 -7.54
CA HIS A 80 13.49 11.34 -8.04
C HIS A 80 12.22 12.02 -7.49
N ALA A 81 11.08 11.34 -7.51
CA ALA A 81 9.82 11.85 -6.94
C ALA A 81 9.90 12.08 -5.43
N ALA A 82 10.68 11.26 -4.72
CA ALA A 82 10.99 11.42 -3.30
C ALA A 82 12.01 12.53 -3.02
N ARG A 83 12.59 13.19 -4.05
CA ARG A 83 13.71 14.15 -3.96
C ARG A 83 15.00 13.55 -3.39
N ALA A 84 15.14 12.24 -3.47
CA ALA A 84 16.36 11.54 -3.08
C ALA A 84 17.46 11.66 -4.13
N SER A 85 17.10 11.92 -5.40
CA SER A 85 18.00 12.08 -6.54
C SER A 85 17.40 13.02 -7.60
N GLY A 86 18.17 13.33 -8.64
CA GLY A 86 17.71 14.06 -9.82
C GLY A 86 17.73 15.59 -9.68
N PRO A 87 17.15 16.33 -10.66
CA PRO A 87 17.20 17.80 -10.67
C PRO A 87 16.57 18.51 -9.46
N GLN A 88 15.67 17.82 -8.75
CA GLN A 88 14.99 18.32 -7.55
C GLN A 88 15.51 17.66 -6.27
N GLU A 89 16.70 17.08 -6.31
CA GLU A 89 17.34 16.44 -5.16
C GLU A 89 17.43 17.39 -3.95
N ALA A 90 17.06 16.87 -2.79
CA ALA A 90 17.18 17.61 -1.53
C ALA A 90 18.65 17.89 -1.21
N PRO A 91 19.01 19.13 -0.82
CA PRO A 91 20.39 19.49 -0.55
C PRO A 91 20.93 18.78 0.70
N ARG A 92 22.25 18.58 0.72
CA ARG A 92 22.98 18.14 1.91
C ARG A 92 22.93 19.21 3.00
N ARG A 93 22.79 18.80 4.26
CA ARG A 93 22.83 19.65 5.45
C ARG A 93 23.99 19.30 6.36
N GLU A 94 24.51 20.28 7.09
CA GLU A 94 25.47 20.03 8.18
C GLU A 94 24.81 19.36 9.38
N LYS A 95 23.57 19.79 9.69
CA LYS A 95 22.73 19.29 10.78
C LYS A 95 21.37 18.85 10.22
N PRO A 96 21.30 17.67 9.56
CA PRO A 96 20.05 17.20 8.98
C PRO A 96 18.99 16.94 10.06
N LYS A 97 17.73 17.15 9.71
CA LYS A 97 16.57 16.91 10.57
C LYS A 97 15.69 15.80 9.99
N ALA A 98 15.03 15.06 10.87
CA ALA A 98 14.00 14.11 10.49
C ALA A 98 12.68 14.44 11.17
N LEU A 99 11.60 14.59 10.40
CA LEU A 99 10.25 14.78 10.91
C LEU A 99 9.43 13.51 10.66
N PHE A 100 9.02 12.85 11.74
CA PHE A 100 8.12 11.71 11.70
C PHE A 100 6.67 12.16 11.88
N VAL A 101 5.79 11.74 10.98
CA VAL A 101 4.34 11.87 11.15
C VAL A 101 3.73 10.47 11.23
N ILE A 102 3.09 10.22 12.37
CA ILE A 102 2.53 8.93 12.74
C ILE A 102 1.01 9.08 12.74
N ALA A 103 0.33 8.35 11.86
CA ALA A 103 -1.13 8.30 11.84
C ALA A 103 -1.64 7.07 11.09
N PRO A 104 -2.88 6.61 11.34
CA PRO A 104 -3.50 5.53 10.59
C PRO A 104 -3.43 5.73 9.07
N SER A 105 -3.54 4.62 8.31
CA SER A 105 -3.66 4.71 6.86
C SER A 105 -4.87 5.58 6.47
N GLY A 106 -4.71 6.47 5.49
CA GLY A 106 -5.74 7.45 5.12
C GLY A 106 -5.83 8.69 6.02
N GLY A 107 -5.09 8.76 7.14
CA GLY A 107 -5.13 9.90 8.08
C GLY A 107 -4.44 11.19 7.62
N GLY A 108 -4.23 11.40 6.31
CA GLY A 108 -3.67 12.65 5.78
C GLY A 108 -2.19 12.92 6.09
N LYS A 109 -1.37 11.90 6.38
CA LYS A 109 0.05 12.05 6.77
C LYS A 109 0.88 12.92 5.82
N THR A 110 0.78 12.67 4.53
CA THR A 110 1.54 13.41 3.50
C THR A 110 1.13 14.89 3.48
N THR A 111 -0.16 15.19 3.67
CA THR A 111 -0.67 16.56 3.80
C THR A 111 -0.10 17.23 5.04
N VAL A 112 -0.13 16.54 6.20
CA VAL A 112 0.43 17.07 7.46
C VAL A 112 1.92 17.36 7.33
N LEU A 113 2.70 16.44 6.76
CA LEU A 113 4.13 16.64 6.50
C LEU A 113 4.38 17.90 5.66
N ARG A 114 3.64 18.09 4.57
CA ARG A 114 3.81 19.25 3.68
C ARG A 114 3.39 20.57 4.34
N THR A 115 2.28 20.58 5.07
CA THR A 115 1.71 21.80 5.64
C THR A 115 2.41 22.23 6.95
N HIS A 116 2.93 21.28 7.72
CA HIS A 116 3.45 21.57 9.07
C HIS A 116 4.97 21.44 9.23
N ALA A 117 5.72 20.98 8.23
CA ALA A 117 7.19 20.90 8.34
C ALA A 117 7.84 22.25 8.65
N ALA A 118 7.29 23.36 8.14
CA ALA A 118 7.79 24.70 8.41
C ALA A 118 7.77 25.06 9.91
N ARG A 119 6.88 24.46 10.71
CA ARG A 119 6.83 24.64 12.17
C ARG A 119 8.02 24.00 12.90
N PHE A 120 8.76 23.14 12.22
CA PHE A 120 9.95 22.45 12.71
C PHE A 120 11.22 22.94 11.99
N ASP A 121 11.17 24.13 11.37
CA ASP A 121 12.26 24.73 10.61
C ASP A 121 12.79 23.77 9.52
N MET A 122 11.85 23.15 8.79
CA MET A 122 12.12 22.29 7.64
C MET A 122 11.34 22.78 6.42
N ASN A 123 11.99 22.83 5.25
CA ASN A 123 11.34 23.16 3.99
C ASN A 123 10.95 21.86 3.25
N PRO A 124 9.65 21.55 3.05
CA PRO A 124 9.22 20.36 2.32
C PRO A 124 9.80 20.20 0.91
N ALA A 125 10.13 21.31 0.24
CA ALA A 125 10.71 21.27 -1.10
C ALA A 125 12.20 20.87 -1.10
N GLU A 126 12.86 20.94 0.06
CA GLU A 126 14.29 20.66 0.25
C GLU A 126 14.52 19.44 1.16
N ALA A 127 13.51 18.60 1.34
CA ALA A 127 13.58 17.39 2.16
C ALA A 127 13.17 16.16 1.35
N VAL A 128 13.76 15.01 1.70
CA VAL A 128 13.44 13.73 1.08
C VAL A 128 12.16 13.18 1.70
N LEU A 129 11.17 12.85 0.86
CA LEU A 129 9.90 12.26 1.30
C LEU A 129 10.01 10.73 1.38
N ILE A 130 9.99 10.21 2.60
CA ILE A 130 10.07 8.77 2.90
C ILE A 130 8.65 8.24 3.16
N ASP A 131 7.88 8.07 2.09
CA ASP A 131 6.48 7.62 2.10
C ASP A 131 6.26 6.44 1.15
N SER A 132 5.66 5.34 1.63
CA SER A 132 5.32 4.18 0.80
C SER A 132 4.36 4.53 -0.34
N ALA A 133 3.58 5.62 -0.23
CA ALA A 133 2.74 6.10 -1.31
C ALA A 133 3.52 6.42 -2.59
N VAL A 134 4.70 7.05 -2.46
CA VAL A 134 5.55 7.40 -3.61
C VAL A 134 5.89 6.14 -4.39
N PHE A 135 6.39 5.10 -3.72
CA PHE A 135 6.78 3.86 -4.38
C PHE A 135 5.60 3.09 -4.99
N ARG A 136 4.39 3.21 -4.43
CA ARG A 136 3.18 2.61 -5.01
C ARG A 136 2.86 3.22 -6.37
N ASP A 137 3.06 4.52 -6.51
CA ASP A 137 2.75 5.24 -7.76
C ASP A 137 3.66 4.84 -8.92
N PHE A 138 4.88 4.38 -8.61
CA PHE A 138 5.87 3.94 -9.61
C PHE A 138 6.00 2.42 -9.76
N HIS A 139 5.35 1.62 -8.92
CA HIS A 139 5.41 0.16 -9.04
C HIS A 139 4.38 -0.34 -10.06
N ALA A 140 4.82 -0.70 -11.28
CA ALA A 140 3.91 -0.96 -12.39
C ALA A 140 2.89 -2.08 -12.11
N GLN A 141 3.29 -3.20 -11.48
CA GLN A 141 2.33 -4.26 -11.14
C GLN A 141 1.26 -3.78 -10.14
N TYR A 142 1.67 -3.14 -9.03
CA TYR A 142 0.73 -2.60 -8.05
C TYR A 142 -0.23 -1.61 -8.69
N LYS A 143 0.29 -0.68 -9.53
CA LYS A 143 -0.51 0.27 -10.28
C LYS A 143 -1.50 -0.41 -11.22
N ALA A 144 -1.09 -1.45 -11.94
CA ALA A 144 -1.98 -2.21 -12.81
C ALA A 144 -3.16 -2.84 -12.04
N PHE A 145 -2.91 -3.38 -10.83
CA PHE A 145 -4.00 -3.86 -9.96
C PHE A 145 -4.91 -2.71 -9.55
N VAL A 146 -4.37 -1.59 -9.07
CA VAL A 146 -5.19 -0.42 -8.67
C VAL A 146 -6.03 0.08 -9.84
N ASP A 147 -5.43 0.30 -11.01
CA ASP A 147 -6.11 0.81 -12.21
C ASP A 147 -7.19 -0.16 -12.70
N ASN A 148 -6.92 -1.47 -12.65
CA ASN A 148 -7.91 -2.49 -12.97
C ASN A 148 -9.09 -2.46 -11.97
N GLY A 149 -8.81 -2.33 -10.67
CA GLY A 149 -9.84 -2.20 -9.64
C GLY A 149 -10.73 -0.98 -9.89
N LEU A 150 -10.12 0.19 -10.10
CA LEU A 150 -10.83 1.44 -10.40
C LEU A 150 -11.70 1.33 -11.66
N SER A 151 -11.17 0.73 -12.73
CA SER A 151 -11.90 0.51 -13.98
C SER A 151 -13.14 -0.36 -13.81
N ASN A 152 -13.15 -1.24 -12.79
CA ASN A 152 -14.26 -2.13 -12.44
C ASN A 152 -15.08 -1.61 -11.23
N GLN A 153 -14.83 -0.37 -10.78
CA GLN A 153 -15.43 0.23 -9.59
C GLN A 153 -15.26 -0.66 -8.33
N GLY A 154 -14.08 -1.23 -8.16
CA GLY A 154 -13.72 -2.14 -7.07
C GLY A 154 -12.33 -1.86 -6.52
N ILE A 155 -11.91 -2.68 -5.56
CA ILE A 155 -10.57 -2.64 -4.98
C ILE A 155 -9.99 -4.04 -4.91
N TRP A 156 -8.69 -4.17 -5.20
CA TRP A 156 -7.95 -5.40 -4.98
C TRP A 156 -7.38 -5.38 -3.56
N PHE A 157 -8.13 -5.84 -2.58
CA PHE A 157 -7.76 -5.75 -1.17
C PHE A 157 -6.41 -6.44 -0.85
N ARG A 158 -6.05 -7.49 -1.60
CA ARG A 158 -4.76 -8.23 -1.50
C ARG A 158 -3.58 -7.51 -2.12
N ALA A 159 -3.79 -6.49 -2.96
CA ALA A 159 -2.71 -5.79 -3.66
C ALA A 159 -1.71 -5.16 -2.68
N TRP A 160 -2.20 -4.56 -1.58
CA TRP A 160 -1.32 -3.98 -0.58
C TRP A 160 -0.52 -5.02 0.21
N PRO A 161 -1.14 -6.04 0.84
CA PRO A 161 -0.39 -7.13 1.46
C PRO A 161 0.69 -7.75 0.56
N ALA A 162 0.38 -7.99 -0.72
CA ALA A 162 1.32 -8.59 -1.68
C ALA A 162 2.50 -7.65 -2.04
N ALA A 163 2.28 -6.33 -2.07
CA ALA A 163 3.32 -5.35 -2.38
C ALA A 163 4.10 -4.86 -1.15
N LYS A 164 3.57 -5.04 0.06
CA LYS A 164 4.05 -4.37 1.27
C LYS A 164 5.55 -4.58 1.50
N ASP A 165 6.02 -5.82 1.43
CA ASP A 165 7.40 -6.14 1.77
C ASP A 165 8.40 -5.57 0.77
N VAL A 166 8.10 -5.63 -0.53
CA VAL A 166 8.98 -5.06 -1.57
C VAL A 166 9.03 -3.54 -1.52
N LEU A 167 7.88 -2.89 -1.27
CA LEU A 167 7.81 -1.43 -1.14
C LEU A 167 8.48 -0.94 0.16
N VAL A 168 8.38 -1.69 1.25
CA VAL A 168 9.09 -1.38 2.52
C VAL A 168 10.60 -1.50 2.34
N LYS A 169 11.09 -2.49 1.58
CA LYS A 169 12.52 -2.61 1.25
C LYS A 169 13.01 -1.42 0.41
N ALA A 170 12.24 -0.99 -0.60
CA ALA A 170 12.57 0.19 -1.40
C ALA A 170 12.58 1.48 -0.56
N LYS A 171 11.56 1.68 0.30
CA LYS A 171 11.52 2.79 1.27
C LYS A 171 12.76 2.80 2.17
N LYS A 172 13.17 1.63 2.68
CA LYS A 172 14.37 1.50 3.51
C LYS A 172 15.65 1.84 2.74
N ARG A 173 15.77 1.44 1.47
CA ARG A 173 16.92 1.77 0.60
C ARG A 173 17.08 3.29 0.46
N ILE A 174 15.99 4.01 0.18
CA ILE A 174 16.02 5.49 0.10
C ILE A 174 16.33 6.12 1.45
N LEU A 175 15.72 5.63 2.54
CA LEU A 175 15.96 6.16 3.88
C LEU A 175 17.45 6.11 4.26
N VAL A 176 18.10 4.95 4.04
CA VAL A 176 19.53 4.77 4.32
C VAL A 176 20.38 5.72 3.46
N ALA A 177 20.17 5.73 2.14
CA ALA A 177 20.95 6.57 1.23
C ALA A 177 20.80 8.08 1.54
N ALA A 178 19.57 8.54 1.84
CA ALA A 178 19.31 9.94 2.17
C ALA A 178 19.91 10.34 3.54
N SER A 179 19.89 9.42 4.51
CA SER A 179 20.51 9.61 5.82
C SER A 179 22.04 9.72 5.70
N GLU A 180 22.68 8.82 4.94
CA GLU A 180 24.13 8.85 4.68
C GLU A 180 24.54 10.13 3.92
N ALA A 181 23.69 10.61 3.01
CA ALA A 181 23.88 11.86 2.30
C ALA A 181 23.63 13.11 3.17
N LYS A 182 23.22 12.95 4.44
CA LYS A 182 22.85 14.03 5.39
C LYS A 182 21.78 14.97 4.84
N LYS A 183 20.71 14.42 4.30
CA LYS A 183 19.55 15.20 3.83
C LYS A 183 18.49 15.31 4.92
N ASP A 184 17.68 16.36 4.86
CA ASP A 184 16.47 16.47 5.67
C ASP A 184 15.45 15.40 5.25
N LEU A 185 14.76 14.78 6.21
CA LEU A 185 13.86 13.64 5.99
C LEU A 185 12.44 13.94 6.47
N LEU A 186 11.44 13.73 5.61
CA LEU A 186 10.02 13.73 5.96
C LEU A 186 9.50 12.29 5.94
N ILE A 187 9.22 11.69 7.09
CA ILE A 187 8.93 10.27 7.23
C ILE A 187 7.47 10.08 7.62
N SER A 188 6.71 9.35 6.80
CA SER A 188 5.35 8.94 7.15
C SER A 188 5.34 7.50 7.66
N ASP A 189 4.68 7.26 8.78
CA ASP A 189 4.51 5.91 9.35
C ASP A 189 3.11 5.70 9.92
N THR A 190 2.64 4.46 9.96
CA THR A 190 1.36 4.13 10.57
C THR A 190 1.44 3.94 12.08
N GLY A 191 2.63 3.76 12.64
CA GLY A 191 2.83 3.48 14.07
C GLY A 191 2.23 2.14 14.51
N SER A 192 2.05 1.20 13.57
CA SER A 192 1.46 -0.11 13.87
C SER A 192 2.36 -0.99 14.73
N ASP A 193 3.65 -0.66 14.81
CA ASP A 193 4.66 -1.30 15.64
C ASP A 193 5.51 -0.21 16.30
N ALA A 194 5.25 0.04 17.57
CA ALA A 194 5.90 1.12 18.33
C ALA A 194 7.39 0.86 18.54
N GLN A 195 7.80 -0.41 18.73
CA GLN A 195 9.21 -0.76 18.94
C GLN A 195 10.02 -0.52 17.68
N LYS A 196 9.52 -1.00 16.53
CA LYS A 196 10.17 -0.77 15.24
C LYS A 196 10.33 0.71 14.91
N LEU A 197 9.33 1.52 15.27
CA LEU A 197 9.38 2.98 15.11
C LEU A 197 10.44 3.61 16.03
N ALA A 198 10.49 3.22 17.31
CA ALA A 198 11.51 3.69 18.25
C ALA A 198 12.92 3.34 17.78
N ASP A 199 13.13 2.11 17.32
CA ASP A 199 14.42 1.65 16.76
C ASP A 199 14.83 2.46 15.53
N ALA A 200 13.87 2.81 14.66
CA ALA A 200 14.14 3.63 13.48
C ALA A 200 14.57 5.06 13.87
N ILE A 201 13.96 5.64 14.90
CA ILE A 201 14.34 6.97 15.41
C ILE A 201 15.75 6.93 16.01
N VAL A 202 16.09 5.89 16.78
CA VAL A 202 17.43 5.74 17.37
C VAL A 202 18.52 5.60 16.30
N LYS A 203 18.25 4.85 15.23
CA LYS A 203 19.20 4.63 14.13
C LYS A 203 19.50 5.87 13.27
N LEU A 204 18.66 6.92 13.37
CA LEU A 204 18.85 8.18 12.64
C LEU A 204 19.64 9.23 13.42
N LYS A 205 20.00 8.95 14.67
CA LYS A 205 20.89 9.80 15.48
C LYS A 205 22.35 9.52 15.14
#